data_AF-A0A089N3E0-F1
#
_entry.id   AF-A0A089N3E0-F1
#
_cell.length_a   1.000
_cell.length_b   1.000
_cell.length_c   1.000
_cell.angle_alpha   90.00
_cell.angle_beta   90.00
_cell.angle_gamma   90.00
#
_symmetry.space_group_name_H-M   'P 1'
#
loop_
_entity.id
_entity.type
_entity.pdbx_description
1 polymer ?
#
loop_
_entity_poly.entity_id
_entity_poly.type
_entity_poly.pdbx_seq_one_letter_code
_entity_poly.pdbx_strand_id
1 'polypeptide(L)'
;PSQFSFSPQQVKDIQSIVHHYLVNHPEVLVEASQALQKKTEAQQEEHAQQAIKENAKKLFNDPASPVAGNPHGNVTLVEFFDYQCGHCKAMNSVIQAIVKQNKNLRVVFKELPIFGGQSQYAAKVSLAAAKQGKYYAFHDALLSVDGQLSEQITLQTAEKVG
;
A
#
# COMPACT_ATOMS: atom_id res chain seq x y z
N PRO A 1 4.81 -29.16 -27.99
CA PRO A 1 3.96 -30.05 -27.15
C PRO A 1 2.69 -29.30 -26.70
N SER A 2 1.47 -29.64 -27.11
CA SER A 2 0.93 -30.94 -27.51
C SER A 2 0.00 -30.79 -28.72
N GLN A 3 0.17 -31.67 -29.72
CA GLN A 3 -0.76 -31.85 -30.84
C GLN A 3 -1.88 -32.79 -30.39
N PHE A 4 -2.93 -32.24 -29.79
CA PHE A 4 -4.18 -32.99 -29.70
C PHE A 4 -5.04 -32.61 -30.90
N SER A 5 -5.26 -33.56 -31.82
CA SER A 5 -6.24 -33.41 -32.89
C SER A 5 -7.51 -34.14 -32.47
N PHE A 6 -8.56 -33.38 -32.15
CA PHE A 6 -9.88 -33.90 -31.80
C PHE A 6 -10.85 -33.65 -32.96
N SER A 7 -11.76 -34.59 -33.21
CA SER A 7 -12.86 -34.37 -34.15
C SER A 7 -13.80 -33.27 -33.61
N PRO A 8 -14.59 -32.62 -34.49
CA PRO A 8 -15.55 -31.61 -34.04
C PRO A 8 -16.54 -32.12 -32.98
N GLN A 9 -16.90 -33.41 -33.01
CA GLN A 9 -17.77 -34.01 -32.01
C GLN A 9 -17.05 -34.18 -30.67
N GLN A 10 -15.81 -34.68 -30.68
CA GLN A 10 -15.01 -34.85 -29.46
C GLN A 10 -14.77 -33.50 -28.75
N VAL A 11 -14.57 -32.42 -29.51
CA VAL A 11 -14.44 -31.07 -28.92
C VAL A 11 -15.71 -30.67 -28.16
N LYS A 12 -16.89 -30.91 -28.73
CA LYS A 12 -18.18 -30.61 -28.08
C LYS A 12 -18.36 -31.44 -26.81
N ASP A 13 -18.03 -32.72 -26.86
CA ASP A 13 -18.16 -33.62 -25.71
C ASP A 13 -17.22 -33.19 -24.57
N ILE A 14 -15.97 -32.84 -24.88
CA ILE A 14 -15.00 -32.32 -23.90
C ILE A 14 -15.49 -31.03 -23.27
N GLN A 15 -15.99 -30.08 -24.06
CA GLN A 15 -16.53 -28.82 -23.53
C GLN A 15 -17.70 -29.07 -22.56
N SER A 16 -18.62 -29.98 -22.89
CA SER A 16 -19.73 -30.34 -22.02
C SER A 16 -19.26 -31.01 -20.72
N ILE A 17 -18.29 -31.93 -20.80
CA ILE A 17 -17.70 -32.59 -19.63
C ILE A 17 -17.04 -31.57 -18.71
N VAL A 18 -16.18 -30.71 -19.24
CA VAL A 18 -15.48 -29.68 -18.44
C VAL A 18 -16.49 -28.73 -17.79
N HIS A 19 -17.49 -28.27 -18.54
CA HIS A 19 -18.54 -27.40 -18.01
C HIS A 19 -19.29 -28.09 -16.84
N HIS A 20 -19.79 -29.31 -17.05
CA HIS A 20 -20.50 -30.03 -16.00
C HIS A 20 -19.62 -30.31 -14.78
N TYR A 21 -18.36 -30.68 -15.00
CA TYR A 21 -17.44 -30.93 -13.90
C TYR A 21 -17.21 -29.66 -13.07
N LEU A 22 -16.89 -28.52 -13.69
CA LEU A 22 -16.66 -27.27 -12.96
C LEU A 22 -17.91 -26.76 -12.23
N VAL A 23 -19.11 -26.94 -12.80
CA VAL A 23 -20.37 -26.54 -12.17
C VAL A 23 -20.73 -27.44 -10.98
N ASN A 24 -20.47 -28.74 -11.08
CA ASN A 24 -20.73 -29.70 -9.99
C ASN A 24 -19.60 -29.76 -8.96
N HIS A 25 -18.42 -29.21 -9.28
CA HIS A 25 -17.22 -29.17 -8.45
C HIS A 25 -16.57 -27.78 -8.42
N PRO A 26 -17.27 -26.73 -7.94
CA PRO A 26 -16.75 -25.37 -7.92
C PRO A 26 -15.48 -25.20 -7.06
N GLU A 27 -15.23 -26.10 -6.11
CA GLU A 27 -14.01 -26.17 -5.30
C GLU A 27 -12.73 -26.22 -6.14
N VAL A 28 -12.79 -26.84 -7.32
CA VAL A 28 -11.66 -26.95 -8.26
C VAL A 28 -11.17 -25.56 -8.71
N LEU A 29 -12.08 -24.59 -8.84
CA LEU A 29 -11.72 -23.21 -9.19
C LEU A 29 -10.99 -22.51 -8.03
N VAL A 30 -11.42 -22.77 -6.79
CA VAL A 30 -10.76 -22.22 -5.59
C VAL A 30 -9.37 -22.82 -5.44
N GLU A 31 -9.24 -24.14 -5.59
CA GLU A 31 -7.96 -24.84 -5.52
C GLU A 31 -7.00 -24.37 -6.62
N ALA A 32 -7.49 -24.21 -7.85
CA ALA A 32 -6.70 -23.67 -8.95
C ALA A 32 -6.24 -22.23 -8.68
N SER A 33 -7.12 -21.39 -8.12
CA SER A 33 -6.81 -20.01 -7.73
C SER A 33 -5.76 -19.96 -6.62
N GLN A 34 -5.90 -20.78 -5.57
CA GLN A 34 -4.94 -20.87 -4.47
C GLN A 34 -3.58 -21.39 -4.94
N ALA A 35 -3.57 -22.42 -5.80
CA ALA A 35 -2.33 -22.95 -6.38
C ALA A 35 -1.63 -21.89 -7.24
N LEU A 36 -2.38 -21.12 -8.02
CA LEU A 36 -1.84 -20.00 -8.79
C LEU A 36 -1.29 -18.92 -7.86
N GLN A 37 -2.06 -18.50 -6.86
CA GLN A 37 -1.65 -17.48 -5.89
C GLN A 37 -0.33 -17.86 -5.21
N LYS A 38 -0.24 -19.07 -4.66
CA LYS A 38 0.98 -19.58 -4.01
C LYS A 38 2.19 -19.60 -4.96
N LYS A 39 1.97 -19.94 -6.23
CA LYS A 39 3.03 -19.91 -7.25
C LYS A 39 3.49 -18.48 -7.54
N THR A 40 2.56 -17.53 -7.59
CA THR A 40 2.88 -16.12 -7.81
C THR A 40 3.47 -15.43 -6.59
N GLU A 41 3.14 -15.84 -5.36
CA GLU A 41 3.65 -15.22 -4.13
C GLU A 41 5.17 -15.22 -4.06
N ALA A 42 5.82 -16.36 -4.32
CA ALA A 42 7.28 -16.45 -4.31
C ALA A 42 7.94 -15.55 -5.38
N GLN A 43 7.34 -15.50 -6.58
CA GLN A 43 7.81 -14.62 -7.66
C GLN A 43 7.59 -13.14 -7.32
N GLN A 44 6.46 -12.80 -6.70
CA GLN A 44 6.15 -11.45 -6.24
C GLN A 44 7.11 -11.02 -5.14
N GLU A 45 7.45 -11.91 -4.21
CA GLU A 45 8.42 -11.61 -3.14
C GLU A 45 9.81 -11.36 -3.73
N GLU A 46 10.27 -12.20 -4.66
CA GLU A 46 11.55 -11.99 -5.34
C GLU A 46 11.58 -10.64 -6.09
N HIS A 47 10.51 -10.34 -6.83
CA HIS A 47 10.37 -9.06 -7.53
C HIS A 47 10.33 -7.87 -6.55
N ALA A 48 9.64 -8.00 -5.41
CA ALA A 48 9.57 -6.97 -4.39
C ALA A 48 10.94 -6.73 -3.74
N GLN A 49 11.67 -7.79 -3.38
CA GLN A 49 13.01 -7.70 -2.82
C GLN A 49 13.97 -7.03 -3.82
N GLN A 50 13.88 -7.40 -5.10
CA GLN A 50 14.67 -6.77 -6.14
C GLN A 50 14.32 -5.28 -6.31
N ALA A 51 13.03 -4.93 -6.36
CA ALA A 51 12.59 -3.54 -6.45
C ALA A 51 13.03 -2.70 -5.25
N ILE A 52 12.99 -3.27 -4.04
CA ILE A 52 13.49 -2.61 -2.83
C ILE A 52 15.00 -2.36 -2.95
N LYS A 53 15.76 -3.37 -3.39
CA LYS A 53 17.21 -3.25 -3.58
C LYS A 53 17.57 -2.18 -4.59
N GLU A 54 16.91 -2.16 -5.74
CA GLU A 54 17.12 -1.18 -6.80
C GLU A 54 16.75 0.25 -6.37
N ASN A 55 15.73 0.38 -5.52
CA ASN A 55 15.22 1.68 -5.08
C ASN A 55 15.66 2.06 -3.65
N ALA A 56 16.58 1.31 -3.03
CA ALA A 56 16.91 1.44 -1.62
C ALA A 56 17.26 2.89 -1.22
N LYS A 57 18.06 3.59 -2.03
CA LYS A 57 18.39 5.00 -1.76
C LYS A 57 17.15 5.89 -1.75
N LYS A 58 16.25 5.71 -2.72
CA LYS A 58 14.99 6.49 -2.80
C LYS A 58 14.05 6.13 -1.67
N LEU A 59 13.96 4.86 -1.29
CA LEU A 59 13.09 4.40 -0.21
C LEU A 59 13.56 4.90 1.16
N PHE A 60 14.84 4.75 1.46
CA PHE A 60 15.36 4.93 2.82
C PHE A 60 16.02 6.29 3.05
N ASN A 61 16.65 6.89 2.04
CA ASN A 61 17.58 8.01 2.19
C ASN A 61 17.27 9.20 1.26
N ASP A 62 16.03 9.34 0.84
CA ASP A 62 15.58 10.50 0.07
C ASP A 62 15.41 11.71 1.00
N PRO A 63 16.17 12.81 0.80
CA PRO A 63 16.09 14.01 1.64
C PRO A 63 14.72 14.70 1.61
N ALA A 64 13.93 14.46 0.57
CA ALA A 64 12.58 15.02 0.45
C ALA A 64 11.54 14.22 1.25
N SER A 65 11.92 13.05 1.78
CA SER A 65 11.01 12.17 2.53
C SER A 65 11.04 12.49 4.02
N PRO A 66 9.89 12.85 4.61
CA PRO A 66 9.79 13.12 6.03
C PRO A 66 10.04 11.86 6.87
N VAL A 67 10.59 12.07 8.06
CA VAL A 67 10.96 11.00 9.00
C VAL A 67 10.33 11.26 10.37
N ALA A 68 9.84 10.19 11.01
CA ALA A 68 9.43 10.20 12.42
C ALA A 68 10.09 9.05 13.20
N GLY A 69 9.83 9.02 14.51
CA GLY A 69 10.49 8.13 15.46
C GLY A 69 11.93 8.55 15.70
N ASN A 70 12.85 7.59 15.72
CA ASN A 70 14.28 7.84 15.88
C ASN A 70 14.94 7.98 14.49
N PRO A 71 15.41 9.18 14.09
CA PRO A 71 16.09 9.38 12.81
C PRO A 71 17.37 8.54 12.64
N HIS A 72 17.94 8.06 13.75
CA HIS A 72 19.11 7.19 13.82
C HIS A 72 18.75 5.75 14.21
N GLY A 73 17.47 5.37 14.09
CA GLY A 73 17.00 4.02 14.33
C GLY A 73 17.64 2.99 13.40
N ASN A 74 17.95 1.79 13.91
CA ASN A 74 18.55 0.72 13.14
C ASN A 74 17.50 -0.17 12.41
N VAL A 75 16.22 0.03 12.71
CA VAL A 75 15.10 -0.57 11.97
C VAL A 75 14.35 0.55 11.26
N THR A 76 14.20 0.47 9.94
CA THR A 76 13.43 1.43 9.15
C THR A 76 12.14 0.81 8.62
N LEU A 77 11.02 1.44 8.93
CA LEU A 77 9.73 1.20 8.27
C LEU A 77 9.54 2.28 7.20
N VAL A 78 9.19 1.89 5.98
CA VAL A 78 8.75 2.82 4.93
C VAL A 78 7.26 2.65 4.76
N GLU A 79 6.50 3.72 4.99
CA GLU A 79 5.05 3.72 4.85
C GLU A 79 4.64 4.52 3.62
N PHE A 80 3.97 3.86 2.68
CA PHE A 80 3.27 4.50 1.58
C PHE A 80 1.81 4.68 1.97
N PHE A 81 1.33 5.92 1.95
CA PHE A 81 0.00 6.22 2.47
C PHE A 81 -0.66 7.39 1.71
N ASP A 82 -1.98 7.50 1.89
CA ASP A 82 -2.80 8.59 1.37
C ASP A 82 -3.73 9.08 2.49
N TYR A 83 -3.85 10.40 2.67
CA TYR A 83 -4.70 11.01 3.70
C TYR A 83 -6.20 10.75 3.54
N GLN A 84 -6.66 10.32 2.35
CA GLN A 84 -8.05 9.91 2.12
C GLN A 84 -8.29 8.40 2.26
N CYS A 85 -7.23 7.59 2.44
CA CYS A 85 -7.38 6.16 2.61
C CYS A 85 -7.88 5.79 4.01
N GLY A 86 -9.07 5.19 4.11
CA GLY A 86 -9.65 4.77 5.39
C GLY A 86 -8.76 3.81 6.19
N HIS A 87 -8.03 2.91 5.51
CA HIS A 87 -7.07 2.03 6.18
C HIS A 87 -5.83 2.79 6.68
N CYS A 88 -5.32 3.77 5.94
CA CYS A 88 -4.21 4.61 6.41
C CYS A 88 -4.61 5.41 7.66
N LYS A 89 -5.83 5.95 7.69
CA LYS A 89 -6.38 6.61 8.89
C LYS A 89 -6.42 5.68 10.09
N ALA A 90 -6.91 4.45 9.91
CA ALA A 90 -6.93 3.44 10.98
C ALA A 90 -5.50 3.06 11.44
N MET A 91 -4.57 2.90 10.50
CA MET A 91 -3.19 2.54 10.77
C MET A 91 -2.38 3.63 11.48
N ASN A 92 -2.76 4.91 11.37
CA ASN A 92 -2.07 6.01 12.06
C ASN A 92 -1.88 5.73 13.56
N SER A 93 -2.93 5.24 14.23
CA SER A 93 -2.90 4.88 15.65
C SER A 93 -1.90 3.76 15.97
N VAL A 94 -1.78 2.77 15.07
CA VAL A 94 -0.85 1.65 15.19
C VAL A 94 0.59 2.13 15.00
N ILE A 95 0.85 2.94 13.96
CA ILE A 95 2.17 3.51 13.70
C ILE A 95 2.64 4.36 14.89
N GLN A 96 1.77 5.22 15.43
CA GLN A 96 2.08 5.98 16.64
C GLN A 96 2.43 5.08 17.83
N ALA A 97 1.67 4.01 18.04
CA ALA A 97 1.92 3.08 19.14
C ALA A 97 3.30 2.41 18.99
N ILE A 98 3.64 1.93 17.79
CA ILE A 98 4.92 1.25 17.55
C ILE A 98 6.09 2.24 17.65
N VAL A 99 5.94 3.46 17.14
CA VAL A 99 6.96 4.52 17.31
C VAL A 99 7.19 4.83 18.79
N LYS A 100 6.13 4.91 19.60
CA LYS A 100 6.23 5.15 21.05
C LYS A 100 6.90 3.97 21.79
N GLN A 101 6.63 2.74 21.37
CA GLN A 101 7.13 1.53 22.03
C GLN A 101 8.57 1.17 21.60
N ASN A 102 8.96 1.46 20.35
CA ASN A 102 10.25 1.07 19.80
C ASN A 102 11.15 2.28 19.56
N LYS A 103 12.06 2.54 20.52
CA LYS A 103 13.05 3.63 20.45
C LYS A 103 14.07 3.49 19.31
N ASN A 104 14.17 2.31 18.70
CA ASN A 104 15.07 2.04 17.59
C ASN A 104 14.38 2.12 16.22
N LEU A 105 13.07 2.41 16.19
CA LEU A 105 12.32 2.51 14.94
C LEU A 105 12.49 3.89 14.31
N ARG A 106 12.86 3.88 13.03
CA ARG A 106 12.79 5.01 12.11
C ARG A 106 11.61 4.79 11.15
N VAL A 107 10.75 5.78 10.99
CA VAL A 107 9.64 5.71 10.01
C VAL A 107 9.89 6.72 8.91
N VAL A 108 9.92 6.27 7.66
CA VAL A 108 10.00 7.12 6.47
C VAL A 108 8.65 7.16 5.78
N PHE A 109 8.13 8.36 5.57
CA PHE A 109 6.83 8.57 4.98
C PHE A 109 6.92 8.83 3.48
N LYS A 110 6.07 8.13 2.71
CA LYS A 110 5.95 8.26 1.26
C LYS A 110 4.52 8.64 0.90
N GLU A 111 4.33 9.92 0.61
CA GLU A 111 3.07 10.46 0.11
C GLU A 111 2.69 9.76 -1.21
N LEU A 112 1.56 9.05 -1.22
CA LEU A 112 1.06 8.32 -2.39
C LEU A 112 -0.38 8.78 -2.70
N PRO A 113 -0.57 10.00 -3.24
CA PRO A 113 -1.89 10.62 -3.41
C PRO A 113 -2.66 10.01 -4.60
N ILE A 114 -3.34 8.89 -4.38
CA ILE A 114 -4.05 8.09 -5.40
C ILE A 114 -5.57 8.28 -5.38
N PHE A 115 -6.14 8.91 -4.35
CA PHE A 115 -7.59 9.17 -4.24
C PHE A 115 -8.03 10.54 -4.79
N GLY A 116 -7.25 11.14 -5.70
CA GLY A 116 -7.63 12.32 -6.47
C GLY A 116 -7.10 13.66 -5.93
N GLY A 117 -7.73 14.76 -6.36
CA GLY A 117 -7.20 16.12 -6.16
C GLY A 117 -6.99 16.51 -4.68
N GLN A 118 -7.91 16.09 -3.80
CA GLN A 118 -7.80 16.36 -2.37
C GLN A 118 -6.60 15.64 -1.73
N SER A 119 -6.32 14.40 -2.15
CA SER A 119 -5.11 13.68 -1.71
C SER A 119 -3.83 14.39 -2.16
N GLN A 120 -3.80 14.85 -3.42
CA GLN A 120 -2.65 15.58 -3.95
C GLN A 120 -2.43 16.90 -3.22
N TYR A 121 -3.51 17.60 -2.89
CA TYR A 121 -3.45 18.84 -2.12
C TYR A 121 -2.92 18.60 -0.71
N ALA A 122 -3.47 17.62 0.00
CA ALA A 122 -3.02 17.20 1.32
C ALA A 122 -1.52 16.84 1.36
N ALA A 123 -1.06 16.05 0.38
CA ALA A 123 0.36 15.69 0.24
C ALA A 123 1.26 16.91 -0.02
N LYS A 124 0.80 17.91 -0.80
CA LYS A 124 1.56 19.14 -1.01
C LYS A 124 1.67 19.96 0.27
N VAL A 125 0.57 20.09 1.02
CA VAL A 125 0.56 20.83 2.30
C VAL A 125 1.42 20.12 3.34
N SER A 126 1.38 18.79 3.42
CA SER A 126 2.23 18.03 4.35
C SER A 126 3.71 18.25 4.05
N LEU A 127 4.13 18.14 2.79
CA LEU A 127 5.52 18.39 2.40
C LEU A 127 5.93 19.87 2.61
N ALA A 128 4.99 20.81 2.51
CA ALA A 128 5.23 22.20 2.89
C ALA A 128 5.39 22.37 4.41
N ALA A 129 4.61 21.66 5.23
CA ALA A 129 4.76 21.61 6.67
C ALA A 129 6.09 20.95 7.09
N ALA A 130 6.60 20.00 6.31
CA ALA A 130 7.93 19.42 6.53
C ALA A 130 9.05 20.46 6.45
N LYS A 131 8.97 21.40 5.51
CA LYS A 131 9.93 22.52 5.40
C LYS A 131 9.92 23.45 6.62
N GLN A 132 8.87 23.38 7.44
CA GLN A 132 8.68 24.17 8.66
C GLN A 132 8.95 23.34 9.93
N GLY A 133 9.40 22.08 9.80
CA GLY A 133 9.62 21.19 10.94
C GLY A 133 8.32 20.66 11.59
N LYS A 134 7.18 20.79 10.90
CA LYS A 134 5.83 20.47 11.42
C LYS A 134 5.20 19.23 10.80
N TYR A 135 5.95 18.48 9.98
CA TYR A 135 5.40 17.36 9.22
C TYR A 135 4.63 16.36 10.10
N TYR A 136 5.26 15.82 11.14
CA TYR A 136 4.67 14.71 11.89
C TYR A 136 3.42 15.14 12.66
N ALA A 137 3.43 16.35 13.24
CA ALA A 137 2.25 16.92 13.90
C ALA A 137 1.10 17.12 12.91
N PHE A 138 1.39 17.66 11.72
CA PHE A 138 0.41 17.84 10.66
C PHE A 138 -0.13 16.49 10.13
N HIS A 139 0.76 15.54 9.86
CA HIS A 139 0.45 14.22 9.36
C HIS A 139 -0.51 13.48 10.30
N ASP A 140 -0.20 13.46 11.59
CA ASP A 140 -1.04 12.84 12.61
C ASP A 140 -2.41 13.52 12.70
N ALA A 141 -2.42 14.85 12.78
CA ALA A 141 -3.66 15.61 12.86
C ALA A 141 -4.55 15.38 11.63
N LEU A 142 -3.99 15.33 10.43
CA LEU A 142 -4.74 15.17 9.19
C LEU A 142 -5.27 13.75 9.01
N LEU A 143 -4.50 12.71 9.38
CA LEU A 143 -5.00 11.33 9.38
C LEU A 143 -6.08 11.08 10.44
N SER A 144 -6.11 11.90 11.49
CA SER A 144 -7.12 11.84 12.55
C SER A 144 -8.41 12.61 12.22
N VAL A 145 -8.49 13.27 11.06
CA VAL A 145 -9.73 13.92 10.61
C VAL A 145 -10.74 12.86 10.17
N ASP A 146 -11.95 12.92 10.70
CA ASP A 146 -13.06 12.08 10.25
C ASP A 146 -13.61 12.56 8.89
N GLY A 147 -14.02 11.60 8.06
CA GLY A 147 -14.65 11.89 6.77
C GLY A 147 -13.69 12.29 5.65
N GLN A 148 -14.26 12.89 4.60
CA GLN A 148 -13.56 13.27 3.37
C GLN A 148 -12.80 14.59 3.58
N LEU A 149 -11.58 14.67 3.03
CA LEU A 149 -10.79 15.90 3.10
C LEU A 149 -11.22 16.90 2.04
N SER A 150 -11.06 18.17 2.39
CA SER A 150 -11.11 19.31 1.48
C SER A 150 -9.85 20.16 1.66
N GLU A 151 -9.56 21.04 0.69
CA GLU A 151 -8.47 22.01 0.81
C GLU A 151 -8.61 22.86 2.08
N GLN A 152 -9.84 23.29 2.39
CA GLN A 152 -10.14 24.05 3.60
C GLN A 152 -9.84 23.27 4.88
N ILE A 153 -10.31 22.02 4.98
CA ILE A 153 -10.04 21.17 6.17
C ILE A 153 -8.53 20.94 6.31
N THR A 154 -7.83 20.73 5.20
CA THR A 154 -6.39 20.53 5.15
C THR A 154 -5.66 21.77 5.72
N LEU A 155 -6.00 22.97 5.24
CA LEU A 155 -5.40 24.21 5.73
C LEU A 155 -5.75 24.51 7.19
N GLN A 156 -7.01 24.32 7.60
CA GLN A 156 -7.42 24.48 9.00
C GLN A 156 -6.67 23.52 9.92
N THR A 157 -6.36 22.30 9.45
CA THR A 157 -5.56 21.34 10.20
C THR A 157 -4.11 21.82 10.31
N ALA A 158 -3.54 22.41 9.24
CA ALA A 158 -2.22 23.01 9.27
C ALA A 158 -2.15 24.17 10.29
N GLU A 159 -3.14 25.07 10.28
CA GLU A 159 -3.22 26.18 11.24
C GLU A 159 -3.26 25.70 12.70
N LYS A 160 -3.99 24.60 12.99
CA LYS A 160 -4.06 24.03 14.34
C LYS A 160 -2.74 23.49 14.87
N VAL A 161 -1.83 23.06 13.99
CA VAL A 161 -0.52 22.54 14.38
C VAL A 161 0.59 23.60 14.35
N GLY A 162 0.25 24.84 13.98
CA GLY A 162 1.13 26.02 13.92
C GLY A 162 2.34 25.81 13.02
#